data_AF-A0A916D255-F1
#
_entry.id   AF-A0A916D255-F1
#
_cell.length_a   1.000
_cell.length_b   1.000
_cell.length_c   1.000
_cell.angle_alpha   90.00
_cell.angle_beta   90.00
_cell.angle_gamma   90.00
#
_symmetry.space_group_name_H-M   'P 1'
#
loop_
_entity.id
_entity.type
_entity.pdbx_description
1 polymer ?
#
loop_
_entity_poly.entity_id
_entity_poly.type
_entity_poly.pdbx_seq_one_letter_code
_entity_poly.pdbx_strand_id
1 'polypeptide(L)'
;MADAAAFECVTEALARATGFDHLAANGTVRIALKKSGLDPKTVTASQMGIVVKQILPKELKARGVAEADAACAIVGAALGRLRDSAGPDGADAVFQRLGR
;
A
#
# COMPACT_ATOMS: atom_id res chain seq x y z
N MET A 1 -8.94 13.59 0.39
CA MET A 1 -7.46 13.65 0.33
C MET A 1 -6.80 12.40 0.91
N ALA A 2 -7.37 11.76 1.96
CA ALA A 2 -6.83 10.50 2.52
C ALA A 2 -6.91 9.28 1.57
N ASP A 3 -7.91 9.22 0.68
CA ASP A 3 -8.11 8.07 -0.22
C ASP A 3 -7.03 7.99 -1.31
N ALA A 4 -6.61 9.14 -1.85
CA ALA A 4 -5.44 9.23 -2.72
C ALA A 4 -4.15 8.84 -1.98
N ALA A 5 -4.05 9.12 -0.67
CA ALA A 5 -2.85 8.81 0.11
C ALA A 5 -2.60 7.31 0.27
N ALA A 6 -3.66 6.48 0.36
CA ALA A 6 -3.52 5.03 0.39
C ALA A 6 -2.94 4.47 -0.92
N PHE A 7 -3.41 5.01 -2.05
CA PHE A 7 -2.91 4.64 -3.38
C PHE A 7 -1.44 5.04 -3.58
N GLU A 8 -1.09 6.29 -3.25
CA GLU A 8 0.30 6.78 -3.37
C GLU A 8 1.24 6.01 -2.44
N CYS A 9 0.84 5.80 -1.17
CA CYS A 9 1.63 5.02 -0.20
C CYS A 9 1.95 3.61 -0.72
N VAL A 10 0.95 2.90 -1.27
CA VAL A 10 1.14 1.57 -1.83
C VAL A 10 2.01 1.59 -3.09
N THR A 11 1.83 2.59 -3.96
CA THR A 11 2.63 2.75 -5.19
C THR A 11 4.10 2.95 -4.85
N GLU A 12 4.41 3.86 -3.94
CA GLU A 12 5.79 4.10 -3.52
C GLU A 12 6.39 2.91 -2.77
N ALA A 13 5.63 2.29 -1.85
CA ALA A 13 6.10 1.13 -1.11
C ALA A 13 6.40 -0.04 -2.06
N LEU A 14 5.59 -0.21 -3.10
CA LEU A 14 5.79 -1.23 -4.11
C LEU A 14 7.05 -0.97 -4.94
N ALA A 15 7.24 0.26 -5.43
CA ALA A 15 8.45 0.65 -6.16
C ALA A 15 9.72 0.34 -5.36
N ARG A 16 9.72 0.69 -4.06
CA ARG A 16 10.83 0.40 -3.15
C ARG A 16 11.05 -1.09 -2.90
N ALA A 17 9.99 -1.89 -2.86
CA ALA A 17 10.07 -3.31 -2.53
C ALA A 17 10.46 -4.21 -3.72
N THR A 18 10.15 -3.80 -4.96
CA THR A 18 10.37 -4.63 -6.16
C THR A 18 11.44 -4.09 -7.10
N GLY A 19 11.97 -2.89 -6.83
CA GLY A 19 12.90 -2.20 -7.74
C GLY A 19 12.22 -1.67 -9.01
N PHE A 20 10.89 -1.66 -9.06
CA PHE A 20 10.16 -1.02 -10.16
C PHE A 20 10.40 0.48 -10.16
N ASP A 21 10.48 1.06 -11.35
CA ASP A 21 10.31 2.51 -11.46
C ASP A 21 8.89 2.92 -11.02
N HIS A 22 8.72 4.20 -10.74
CA HIS A 22 7.46 4.73 -10.25
C HIS A 22 6.30 4.48 -11.21
N LEU A 23 6.53 4.55 -12.53
CA LEU A 23 5.50 4.36 -13.54
C LEU A 23 5.02 2.90 -13.58
N ALA A 24 5.94 1.95 -13.51
CA ALA A 24 5.66 0.52 -13.47
C ALA A 24 4.93 0.13 -12.18
N ALA A 25 5.32 0.69 -11.03
CA ALA A 25 4.60 0.50 -9.77
C ALA A 25 3.18 1.08 -9.86
N ASN A 26 3.03 2.31 -10.34
CA ASN A 26 1.73 2.98 -10.48
C ASN A 26 0.78 2.18 -11.39
N GLY A 27 1.26 1.79 -12.58
CA GLY A 27 0.49 0.99 -13.52
C GLY A 27 0.09 -0.38 -12.94
N THR A 28 0.98 -1.00 -12.17
CA THR A 28 0.71 -2.25 -11.46
C THR A 28 -0.44 -2.12 -10.47
N VAL A 29 -0.39 -1.11 -9.59
CA VAL A 29 -1.43 -0.87 -8.59
C VAL A 29 -2.76 -0.53 -9.25
N ARG A 30 -2.76 0.30 -10.31
CA ARG A 30 -3.99 0.63 -11.06
C ARG A 30 -4.64 -0.58 -11.71
N ILE A 31 -3.84 -1.48 -12.28
CA ILE A 31 -4.35 -2.73 -12.85
C ILE A 31 -4.96 -3.62 -11.77
N ALA A 32 -4.30 -3.76 -10.61
CA ALA A 32 -4.82 -4.52 -9.48
C ALA A 32 -6.17 -3.94 -8.98
N LEU A 33 -6.26 -2.62 -8.84
CA LEU A 33 -7.50 -1.93 -8.45
C LEU A 33 -8.63 -2.14 -9.46
N LYS A 34 -8.34 -1.97 -10.76
CA LYS A 34 -9.32 -2.17 -11.82
C LYS A 34 -9.86 -3.60 -11.83
N LYS A 35 -9.00 -4.61 -11.60
CA LYS A 35 -9.41 -6.01 -11.50
C LYS A 35 -10.32 -6.29 -10.30
N SER A 36 -10.23 -5.48 -9.24
CA SER A 36 -11.13 -5.52 -8.09
C SER A 36 -12.35 -4.59 -8.19
N GLY A 37 -12.53 -3.89 -9.32
CA GLY A 37 -13.64 -2.94 -9.49
C GLY A 37 -13.51 -1.66 -8.65
N LEU A 38 -12.28 -1.31 -8.21
CA LEU A 38 -12.00 -0.15 -7.39
C LEU A 38 -11.38 0.99 -8.22
N ASP A 39 -11.70 2.23 -7.85
CA ASP A 39 -11.13 3.43 -8.47
C ASP A 39 -9.95 3.95 -7.62
N PRO A 40 -8.75 4.16 -8.20
CA PRO A 40 -7.61 4.78 -7.52
C PRO A 40 -7.92 6.11 -6.81
N LYS A 41 -8.93 6.86 -7.27
CA LYS A 41 -9.31 8.17 -6.71
C LYS A 41 -10.15 8.07 -5.44
N THR A 42 -10.83 6.94 -5.23
CA THR A 42 -11.81 6.76 -4.14
C THR A 42 -11.50 5.58 -3.24
N VAL A 43 -10.46 4.81 -3.55
CA VAL A 43 -10.07 3.63 -2.78
C VAL A 43 -9.62 4.01 -1.37
N THR A 44 -10.22 3.37 -0.38
CA THR A 44 -9.85 3.56 1.03
C THR A 44 -8.67 2.67 1.42
N ALA A 45 -7.97 2.99 2.51
CA ALA A 45 -6.87 2.17 3.02
C ALA A 45 -7.31 0.72 3.35
N SER A 46 -8.53 0.51 3.83
CA SER A 46 -9.07 -0.82 4.11
C SER A 46 -9.25 -1.65 2.83
N GLN A 47 -9.84 -1.05 1.79
CA GLN A 47 -9.99 -1.69 0.48
C GLN A 47 -8.63 -1.97 -0.16
N MET A 48 -7.71 -1.01 -0.07
CA MET A 48 -6.35 -1.18 -0.55
C MET A 48 -5.62 -2.35 0.14
N GLY A 49 -5.83 -2.53 1.45
CA GLY A 49 -5.26 -3.66 2.19
C GLY A 49 -5.73 -5.02 1.67
N ILE A 50 -6.99 -5.12 1.26
CA ILE A 50 -7.53 -6.34 0.63
C ILE A 50 -6.84 -6.57 -0.73
N VAL A 51 -6.68 -5.53 -1.54
CA VAL A 51 -6.03 -5.62 -2.86
C VAL A 51 -4.57 -6.05 -2.73
N VAL A 52 -3.82 -5.45 -1.79
CA VAL A 52 -2.42 -5.81 -1.49
C VAL A 52 -2.30 -7.27 -1.07
N LYS A 53 -3.28 -7.80 -0.32
CA LYS A 53 -3.25 -9.19 0.16
C LYS A 53 -3.69 -10.22 -0.89
N GLN A 54 -4.70 -9.91 -1.70
CA GLN A 54 -5.41 -10.91 -2.50
C GLN A 54 -5.14 -10.82 -4.01
N ILE A 55 -4.84 -9.63 -4.52
CA ILE A 55 -4.76 -9.35 -5.96
C ILE A 55 -3.32 -9.03 -6.35
N LEU A 56 -2.67 -8.11 -5.63
CA LEU A 56 -1.33 -7.63 -5.94
C LEU A 56 -0.27 -8.75 -6.04
N PRO A 57 -0.24 -9.79 -5.17
CA PRO A 57 0.73 -10.87 -5.30
C PRO A 57 0.59 -11.64 -6.62
N LYS A 58 -0.66 -11.83 -7.09
CA LYS A 58 -0.94 -12.51 -8.37
C LYS A 58 -0.46 -11.66 -9.55
N GLU A 59 -0.68 -10.35 -9.50
CA GLU A 59 -0.20 -9.42 -10.54
C GLU A 59 1.33 -9.35 -10.60
N LEU A 60 1.99 -9.37 -9.45
CA LEU A 60 3.46 -9.36 -9.37
C LEU A 60 4.06 -10.67 -9.89
N LYS A 61 3.50 -11.82 -9.50
CA LYS A 61 3.91 -13.14 -10.02
C LYS A 61 3.72 -13.24 -11.54
N ALA A 62 2.60 -12.74 -12.06
CA ALA A 62 2.35 -12.72 -13.50
C ALA A 62 3.37 -11.84 -14.28
N ARG A 63 4.04 -10.91 -13.59
CA ARG A 63 5.12 -10.07 -14.14
C ARG A 63 6.53 -10.63 -13.87
N GLY A 64 6.64 -11.84 -13.31
CA GLY A 64 7.92 -12.49 -13.03
C GLY A 64 8.61 -12.03 -11.76
N VAL A 65 7.92 -11.32 -10.85
CA VAL A 65 8.47 -10.97 -9.54
C VAL A 65 8.49 -12.21 -8.66
N ALA A 66 9.68 -12.74 -8.36
CA ALA A 66 9.86 -13.94 -7.54
C ALA A 66 9.39 -13.73 -6.09
N GLU A 67 9.81 -12.63 -5.47
CA GLU A 67 9.53 -12.30 -4.06
C GLU A 67 8.20 -11.52 -3.89
N ALA A 68 7.19 -11.85 -4.69
CA ALA A 68 5.92 -11.11 -4.74
C ALA A 68 5.19 -11.07 -3.39
N ASP A 69 5.14 -12.18 -2.67
CA ASP A 69 4.46 -12.25 -1.37
C ASP A 69 5.21 -11.44 -0.30
N ALA A 70 6.55 -11.48 -0.32
CA ALA A 70 7.39 -10.69 0.58
C ALA A 70 7.24 -9.18 0.30
N ALA A 71 7.24 -8.78 -0.98
CA ALA A 71 6.97 -7.40 -1.38
C ALA A 71 5.59 -6.93 -0.90
N CYS A 72 4.55 -7.75 -1.09
CA CYS A 72 3.20 -7.43 -0.62
C CYS A 72 3.10 -7.34 0.92
N ALA A 73 3.88 -8.14 1.66
CA ALA A 73 3.95 -8.01 3.12
C ALA A 73 4.55 -6.67 3.56
N ILE A 74 5.63 -6.22 2.91
CA ILE A 74 6.26 -4.91 3.16
C ILE A 74 5.29 -3.77 2.86
N VAL A 75 4.62 -3.85 1.71
CA VAL A 75 3.60 -2.87 1.29
C VAL A 75 2.43 -2.83 2.27
N GLY A 76 1.95 -4.00 2.71
CA GLY A 76 0.88 -4.10 3.71
C GLY A 76 1.25 -3.47 5.05
N ALA A 77 2.50 -3.64 5.51
CA ALA A 77 2.99 -3.01 6.73
C ALA A 77 3.07 -1.48 6.60
N ALA A 78 3.50 -0.96 5.44
CA ALA A 78 3.50 0.48 5.18
C ALA A 78 2.09 1.07 5.21
N LEU A 79 1.12 0.37 4.60
CA LEU A 79 -0.28 0.77 4.62
C LEU A 79 -0.89 0.71 6.02
N GLY A 80 -0.50 -0.27 6.84
CA GLY A 80 -0.89 -0.35 8.26
C GLY A 80 -0.47 0.90 9.04
N ARG A 81 0.80 1.30 8.92
CA ARG A 81 1.30 2.52 9.58
C ARG A 81 0.58 3.80 9.15
N LEU A 82 0.20 3.89 7.88
CA LEU A 82 -0.59 5.03 7.38
C LEU A 82 -1.96 5.09 8.06
N ARG A 83 -2.60 3.93 8.29
CA ARG A 83 -3.88 3.85 8.99
C ARG A 83 -3.75 4.25 10.46
N ASP A 84 -2.71 3.80 11.14
CA ASP A 84 -2.47 4.12 12.54
C ASP A 84 -2.16 5.61 12.74
N SER A 85 -1.42 6.22 11.80
CA SER A 85 -1.12 7.66 11.82
C SER A 85 -2.34 8.54 11.52
N ALA A 86 -3.39 7.98 10.92
CA ALA A 86 -4.64 8.67 10.61
C ALA A 86 -5.71 8.50 11.70
N GLY A 87 -5.44 7.71 12.75
CA GLY A 87 -6.31 7.54 13.91
C GLY A 87 -6.22 8.72 14.91
N PRO A 88 -7.18 8.84 15.85
CA PRO A 88 -7.17 9.88 16.88
C PRO A 88 -5.94 9.82 17.82
N ASP A 89 -5.20 8.71 17.82
CA ASP A 89 -4.00 8.43 18.63
C ASP A 89 -2.69 9.07 18.13
N GLY A 90 -2.74 9.90 17.08
CA GLY A 90 -1.56 10.67 16.65
C GLY A 90 -0.98 11.58 17.73
N ALA A 91 -1.76 11.93 18.76
CA ALA A 91 -1.28 12.70 19.91
C ALA A 91 -0.61 11.83 20.99
N ASP A 92 -1.18 10.67 21.33
CA ASP A 92 -0.71 9.82 22.44
C ASP A 92 0.61 9.09 22.11
N ALA A 93 0.82 8.73 20.84
CA ALA A 93 2.06 8.13 20.37
C ALA A 93 3.29 9.09 20.44
N VAL A 94 3.06 10.40 20.53
CA VAL A 94 4.13 11.41 20.73
C VAL A 94 4.53 11.50 22.20
N PHE A 95 3.57 11.36 23.13
CA PHE A 95 3.85 11.45 24.57
C PHE A 95 4.68 10.27 25.10
N GLN A 96 4.49 9.05 24.57
CA GLN A 96 5.36 7.92 24.92
C GLN A 96 6.82 8.07 24.44
N ARG A 97 7.06 8.96 23.48
CA ARG A 97 8.39 9.16 22.87
C ARG A 97 9.20 10.27 23.54
N LEU A 98 8.57 11.12 24.34
CA LEU A 98 9.20 12.20 25.14
C LEU A 98 9.33 11.86 26.63
N GLY A 99 8.84 10.69 27.06
CA GLY A 99 8.88 10.22 28.45
C GLY A 99 10.07 9.32 28.80
N ARG A 100 11.25 9.56 28.22
CA ARG A 100 12.51 8.96 28.67
C ARG A 100 13.61 10.00 28.82
#